data_AF-A0A0N0JYE3-F1
#
_entry.id   AF-A0A0N0JYE3-F1
#
_cell.length_a   1.000
_cell.length_b   1.000
_cell.length_c   1.000
_cell.angle_alpha   90.00
_cell.angle_beta   90.00
_cell.angle_gamma   90.00
#
_symmetry.space_group_name_H-M   'P 1'
#
loop_
_entity.id
_entity.type
_entity.pdbx_description
1 polymer ?
#
loop_
_entity_poly.entity_id
_entity_poly.type
_entity_poly.pdbx_seq_one_letter_code
_entity_poly.pdbx_strand_id
1 'polypeptide(L)'
;MARKEPSGFTPEHIANFHRTQQIRRDLLRKMGNILEVWRDCTEKACQRGRSCKRSDATCLYGFMQALPDQDRRLAGYMIQNGAAGLTPDEALAKAQARVAEETARDGG
;
A
#
# COMPACT_ATOMS: atom_id res chain seq x y z
N MET A 1 -7.09 -42.42 -15.36
CA MET A 1 -7.22 -41.54 -14.17
C MET A 1 -5.99 -40.66 -14.10
N ALA A 2 -6.12 -39.34 -14.22
CA ALA A 2 -4.97 -38.44 -14.17
C ALA A 2 -4.39 -38.42 -12.75
N ARG A 3 -3.12 -38.83 -12.62
CA ARG A 3 -2.39 -38.82 -11.36
C ARG A 3 -2.25 -37.35 -10.94
N LYS A 4 -2.90 -36.94 -9.84
CA LYS A 4 -2.67 -35.63 -9.24
C LYS A 4 -1.19 -35.55 -8.88
N GLU A 5 -0.44 -34.74 -9.63
CA GLU A 5 0.93 -34.43 -9.25
C GLU A 5 0.92 -33.81 -7.85
N PRO A 6 1.77 -34.28 -6.93
CA PRO A 6 1.87 -33.66 -5.62
C PRO A 6 2.34 -32.22 -5.81
N SER A 7 1.59 -31.27 -5.24
CA SER A 7 1.98 -29.87 -5.17
C SER A 7 3.43 -29.75 -4.70
N GLY A 8 4.27 -29.01 -5.43
CA GLY A 8 5.65 -28.72 -5.03
C GLY A 8 5.77 -27.89 -3.75
N PHE A 9 4.65 -27.45 -3.18
CA PHE A 9 4.60 -26.74 -1.91
C PHE A 9 4.31 -27.69 -0.74
N THR A 10 5.15 -27.63 0.28
CA THR A 10 4.92 -28.29 1.56
C THR A 10 3.69 -27.70 2.27
N PRO A 11 3.06 -28.43 3.20
CA PRO A 11 1.99 -27.89 4.04
C PRO A 11 2.40 -26.61 4.79
N GLU A 12 3.68 -26.50 5.16
CA GLU A 12 4.24 -25.31 5.81
C GLU A 12 4.24 -24.08 4.89
N HIS A 13 4.60 -24.25 3.60
CA HIS A 13 4.52 -23.18 2.60
C HIS A 13 3.08 -22.68 2.44
N ILE A 14 2.12 -23.60 2.39
CA ILE A 14 0.69 -23.27 2.27
C ILE A 14 0.21 -22.51 3.52
N ALA A 15 0.56 -22.99 4.71
CA ALA A 15 0.22 -22.32 5.96
C ALA A 15 0.86 -20.94 6.10
N ASN A 16 2.11 -20.78 5.68
CA ASN A 16 2.78 -19.48 5.68
C ASN A 16 2.10 -18.51 4.71
N PHE A 17 1.77 -18.96 3.49
CA PHE A 17 1.05 -18.14 2.52
C PHE A 17 -0.27 -17.60 3.08
N HIS A 18 -1.10 -18.45 3.68
CA HIS A 18 -2.36 -18.01 4.28
C HIS A 18 -2.16 -16.98 5.40
N ARG A 19 -1.14 -17.16 6.24
CA ARG A 19 -0.76 -16.17 7.27
C ARG A 19 -0.34 -14.85 6.65
N THR A 20 0.52 -14.87 5.63
CA THR A 20 0.93 -13.66 4.91
C THR A 20 -0.26 -12.95 4.27
N GLN A 21 -1.19 -13.67 3.63
CA GLN A 21 -2.39 -13.08 3.03
C GLN A 21 -3.29 -12.42 4.09
N GLN A 22 -3.45 -13.05 5.26
CA GLN A 22 -4.22 -12.46 6.35
C GLN A 22 -3.56 -11.17 6.88
N ILE A 23 -2.25 -11.20 7.15
CA ILE A 23 -1.50 -10.01 7.60
C ILE A 23 -1.60 -8.89 6.57
N ARG A 24 -1.42 -9.21 5.29
CA ARG A 24 -1.54 -8.25 4.18
C ARG A 24 -2.92 -7.58 4.19
N ARG A 25 -3.99 -8.37 4.31
CA ARG A 25 -5.36 -7.86 4.37
C ARG A 25 -5.56 -6.86 5.51
N ASP A 26 -5.11 -7.23 6.70
CA ASP A 26 -5.32 -6.42 7.90
C ASP A 26 -4.48 -5.13 7.85
N LEU A 27 -3.25 -5.21 7.31
CA LEU A 27 -2.40 -4.05 7.06
C LEU A 27 -3.02 -3.07 6.06
N LEU A 28 -3.52 -3.57 4.93
CA LEU A 28 -4.16 -2.74 3.90
C LEU A 28 -5.40 -2.03 4.42
N ARG A 29 -6.21 -2.73 5.23
CA ARG A 29 -7.37 -2.12 5.91
C ARG A 29 -6.91 -1.03 6.88
N LYS A 30 -5.88 -1.29 7.68
CA LYS A 30 -5.34 -0.32 8.64
C LYS A 30 -4.80 0.93 7.92
N MET A 31 -4.04 0.76 6.85
CA MET A 31 -3.55 1.87 6.03
C MET A 31 -4.70 2.71 5.44
N GLY A 32 -5.70 2.05 4.83
CA GLY A 32 -6.86 2.77 4.28
C GLY A 32 -7.67 3.53 5.33
N ASN A 33 -7.67 3.07 6.59
CA ASN A 33 -8.30 3.78 7.70
C ASN A 33 -7.48 4.98 8.17
N ILE A 34 -6.15 4.83 8.30
CA ILE A 34 -5.23 5.91 8.71
C ILE A 34 -5.27 7.06 7.70
N LEU A 35 -5.28 6.74 6.42
CA LEU A 35 -5.37 7.70 5.33
C LEU A 35 -6.80 8.18 5.06
N GLU A 36 -7.76 7.71 5.86
CA GLU A 36 -9.18 8.05 5.76
C GLU A 36 -9.79 7.89 4.35
N VAL A 37 -9.26 6.94 3.57
CA VAL A 37 -9.66 6.65 2.18
C VAL A 37 -11.17 6.40 2.03
N TRP A 38 -11.82 5.99 3.11
CA TRP A 38 -13.27 5.77 3.15
C TRP A 38 -14.10 7.05 2.97
N ARG A 39 -13.55 8.24 3.20
CA ARG A 39 -14.26 9.52 3.04
C ARG A 39 -14.75 9.72 1.61
N ASP A 40 -13.88 9.42 0.65
CA ASP A 40 -14.14 9.63 -0.78
C ASP A 40 -14.56 8.34 -1.51
N CYS A 41 -14.78 7.26 -0.76
CA CYS A 41 -15.19 5.98 -1.33
C CYS A 41 -16.65 6.03 -1.82
N THR A 42 -16.93 5.47 -3.01
CA THR A 42 -18.29 5.37 -3.55
C THR A 42 -19.20 4.45 -2.73
N GLU A 43 -18.62 3.52 -1.96
CA GLU A 43 -19.35 2.60 -1.09
C GLU A 43 -19.82 3.26 0.20
N LYS A 44 -21.14 3.50 0.31
CA LYS A 44 -21.76 4.15 1.48
C LYS A 44 -21.54 3.40 2.80
N ALA A 45 -21.35 2.08 2.75
CA ALA A 45 -21.04 1.30 3.94
C ALA A 45 -19.66 1.63 4.54
N CYS A 46 -18.66 1.91 3.68
CA CYS A 46 -17.33 2.34 4.11
C CYS A 46 -17.39 3.73 4.76
N GLN A 47 -18.12 4.66 4.13
CA GLN A 47 -18.32 6.03 4.64
C GLN A 47 -18.98 6.01 6.03
N ARG A 48 -20.13 5.33 6.18
CA ARG A 48 -20.85 5.24 7.45
C ARG A 48 -20.03 4.56 8.55
N GLY A 49 -19.33 3.49 8.19
CA GLY A 49 -18.49 2.74 9.12
C GLY A 49 -17.15 3.40 9.42
N ARG A 50 -16.85 4.56 8.82
CA ARG A 50 -15.57 5.28 8.90
C ARG A 50 -14.36 4.35 8.79
N SER A 51 -14.48 3.35 7.92
CA SER A 51 -13.48 2.29 7.79
C SER A 51 -13.59 1.60 6.45
N CYS A 52 -12.45 1.25 5.88
CA CYS A 52 -12.37 0.44 4.67
C CYS A 52 -12.85 -0.99 4.97
N LYS A 53 -13.91 -1.43 4.28
CA LYS A 53 -14.44 -2.79 4.41
C LYS A 53 -13.75 -3.78 3.47
N ARG A 54 -13.23 -3.28 2.34
CA ARG A 54 -12.47 -4.05 1.37
C ARG A 54 -11.11 -4.48 1.90
N SER A 55 -10.57 -5.52 1.27
CA SER A 55 -9.46 -6.32 1.76
C SER A 55 -8.35 -6.47 0.71
N ASP A 56 -8.53 -5.83 -0.45
CA ASP A 56 -7.81 -6.03 -1.71
C ASP A 56 -7.13 -4.76 -2.22
N ALA A 57 -6.92 -3.77 -1.33
CA ALA A 57 -6.26 -2.48 -1.60
C ALA A 57 -6.92 -1.58 -2.66
N THR A 58 -8.02 -1.95 -3.31
CA THR A 58 -8.61 -1.18 -4.42
C THR A 58 -8.84 0.30 -4.07
N CYS A 59 -9.43 0.58 -2.89
CA CYS A 59 -9.68 1.95 -2.47
C CYS A 59 -8.37 2.71 -2.21
N LEU A 60 -7.38 2.05 -1.61
CA LEU A 60 -6.07 2.64 -1.36
C LEU A 60 -5.36 2.97 -2.68
N TYR A 61 -5.43 2.09 -3.68
CA TYR A 61 -4.88 2.36 -5.01
C TYR A 61 -5.58 3.54 -5.70
N GLY A 62 -6.92 3.60 -5.64
CA GLY A 62 -7.68 4.73 -6.18
C GLY A 62 -7.30 6.05 -5.52
N PHE A 63 -7.16 6.06 -4.19
CA PHE A 63 -6.68 7.23 -3.45
C PHE A 63 -5.29 7.67 -3.91
N MET A 64 -4.34 6.74 -3.97
CA MET A 64 -2.96 7.02 -4.40
C MET A 64 -2.88 7.52 -5.85
N GLN A 65 -3.79 7.09 -6.72
CA GLN A 65 -3.88 7.56 -8.11
C GLN A 65 -4.50 8.96 -8.24
N ALA A 66 -5.35 9.35 -7.28
CA ALA A 66 -5.98 10.67 -7.26
C ALA A 66 -5.09 11.76 -6.65
N LEU A 67 -4.00 11.38 -5.95
CA LEU A 67 -3.04 12.34 -5.42
C LEU A 67 -2.36 13.16 -6.55
N PRO A 68 -2.07 14.45 -6.32
CA PRO A 68 -1.17 15.20 -7.18
C PRO A 68 0.14 14.45 -7.41
N ASP A 69 0.73 14.59 -8.60
CA ASP A 69 1.90 13.80 -9.00
C ASP A 69 3.06 13.91 -8.00
N GLN A 70 3.29 15.12 -7.47
CA GLN A 70 4.29 15.39 -6.44
C GLN A 70 4.05 14.57 -5.16
N ASP A 71 2.81 14.57 -4.65
CA ASP A 71 2.44 13.85 -3.43
C ASP A 71 2.51 12.34 -3.64
N ARG A 72 2.10 11.87 -4.82
CA ARG A 72 2.21 10.47 -5.22
C ARG A 72 3.67 10.01 -5.25
N ARG A 73 4.57 10.81 -5.83
CA ARG A 73 6.02 10.54 -5.84
C ARG A 73 6.59 10.54 -4.43
N LEU A 74 6.25 11.56 -3.63
CA LEU A 74 6.68 11.66 -2.23
C LEU A 74 6.29 10.43 -1.42
N ALA A 75 5.02 10.01 -1.48
CA ALA A 75 4.54 8.82 -0.80
C ALA A 75 5.23 7.54 -1.28
N GLY A 76 5.46 7.41 -2.60
CA GLY A 76 6.22 6.30 -3.18
C GLY A 76 7.65 6.22 -2.64
N TYR A 77 8.36 7.34 -2.56
CA TYR A 77 9.72 7.39 -2.04
C TYR A 77 9.78 7.16 -0.52
N MET A 78 8.81 7.65 0.25
CA MET A 78 8.74 7.32 1.68
C MET A 78 8.60 5.81 1.91
N ILE A 79 7.75 5.13 1.14
CA ILE A 79 7.59 3.67 1.23
C ILE A 79 8.89 2.95 0.86
N GLN A 80 9.56 3.36 -0.22
CA GLN A 80 10.83 2.76 -0.65
C GLN A 80 11.94 2.97 0.40
N ASN A 81 12.05 4.17 0.96
CA ASN A 81 13.03 4.50 1.99
C ASN A 81 12.76 3.72 3.29
N GLY A 82 11.50 3.63 3.72
CA GLY A 82 11.14 2.82 4.89
C GLY A 82 11.41 1.33 4.67
N ALA A 83 11.17 0.81 3.47
CA ALA A 83 11.52 -0.57 3.12
C ALA A 83 13.04 -0.82 3.11
N ALA A 84 13.84 0.22 2.89
CA ALA A 84 15.30 0.19 3.02
C ALA A 84 15.78 0.36 4.48
N GLY A 85 14.87 0.43 5.46
CA GLY A 85 15.17 0.48 6.89
C GLY A 85 15.33 1.89 7.47
N LEU A 86 15.00 2.94 6.70
CA LEU A 86 15.05 4.32 7.22
C LEU A 86 13.91 4.56 8.21
N THR A 87 14.17 5.38 9.21
CA THR A 87 13.11 5.88 10.11
C THR A 87 12.12 6.76 9.34
N PRO A 88 10.89 6.96 9.84
CA PRO A 88 9.89 7.79 9.16
C PRO A 88 10.40 9.21 8.81
N ASP A 89 11.12 9.86 9.72
CA ASP A 89 11.63 11.22 9.51
C ASP A 89 12.74 11.25 8.45
N GLU A 90 13.68 10.30 8.48
CA GLU A 90 14.72 10.16 7.46
C GLU A 90 14.13 9.82 6.09
N ALA A 91 13.14 8.93 6.07
CA ALA A 91 12.45 8.53 4.86
C ALA A 91 11.71 9.71 4.22
N LEU A 92 11.06 10.54 5.02
CA LEU A 92 10.39 11.77 4.58
C LEU A 92 11.40 12.79 4.06
N ALA A 93 12.45 13.11 4.81
CA ALA A 93 13.46 14.09 4.42
C ALA A 93 14.13 13.71 3.09
N LYS A 94 14.50 12.43 2.93
CA LYS A 94 15.10 11.91 1.70
C LYS A 94 14.12 11.90 0.53
N ALA A 95 12.84 11.61 0.78
CA ALA A 95 11.79 11.66 -0.25
C ALA A 95 11.57 13.10 -0.73
N GLN A 96 11.50 14.08 0.18
CA GLN A 96 11.36 15.50 -0.15
C GLN A 96 12.54 16.01 -0.97
N ALA A 97 13.78 15.70 -0.55
CA ALA A 97 14.98 16.09 -1.27
C ALA A 97 14.97 15.58 -2.73
N ARG A 98 14.58 14.32 -2.92
CA ARG A 98 14.48 13.73 -4.27
C ARG A 98 13.39 14.38 -5.13
N VAL A 99 12.20 14.62 -4.58
CA VAL A 99 11.12 15.30 -5.31
C VAL A 99 11.53 16.72 -5.69
N ALA A 100 12.22 17.45 -4.81
CA ALA A 100 12.73 18.79 -5.10
C ALA A 100 13.78 18.78 -6.23
N GLU A 101 14.71 17.82 -6.22
CA GLU A 101 15.71 17.63 -7.28
C GLU A 101 15.05 17.35 -8.64
N GLU A 102 14.05 16.46 -8.68
CA GLU A 102 13.30 16.15 -9.90
C GLU A 102 12.50 17.37 -10.40
N THR A 103 11.81 18.06 -9.50
CA THR A 103 11.05 19.28 -9.85
C THR A 103 11.96 20.38 -10.41
N ALA A 104 13.16 20.55 -9.85
CA ALA A 104 14.14 21.50 -10.36
C ALA A 104 14.69 21.13 -11.75
N ARG A 105 14.71 19.84 -12.10
CA ARG A 105 15.13 19.34 -13.41
C ARG A 105 14.03 19.47 -14.46
N ASP A 106 12.77 19.24 -14.08
CA ASP A 106 11.62 19.31 -15.00
C ASP A 106 11.20 20.76 -15.33
N GLY A 107 11.66 21.74 -14.54
CA GLY A 107 11.36 23.17 -14.69
C GLY A 107 12.48 24.04 -15.30
N GLY A 108 13.48 23.43 -15.94
CA GLY A 108 14.61 24.10 -16.61
C GLY A 108 14.49 24.13 -18.13
#